data_AF-A0A6B1HWG3-F1
#
_entry.id   AF-A0A6B1HWG3-F1
#
_cell.length_a   1.000
_cell.length_b   1.000
_cell.length_c   1.000
_cell.angle_alpha   90.00
_cell.angle_beta   90.00
_cell.angle_gamma   90.00
#
_symmetry.space_group_name_H-M   'P 1'
#
loop_
_entity.id
_entity.type
_entity.pdbx_description
1 polymer ?
#
loop_
_entity_poly.entity_id
_entity_poly.type
_entity_poly.pdbx_seq_one_letter_code
_entity_poly.pdbx_strand_id
1 'polypeptide(L)'
;MINFPRSSFTWKAHPWKPDPYYKWPGGFVGEHGQVYHVRFTLEARCVLRDSGGAELAELFLGAPCRSEYTIASENLFQIPSGEWRMAFSRSSIPAIAQRPSTEPEAVRARSLADAYQDYTIDIRSYPASEALEEADAIAASTFAGDAQNARSVYQDAASGIEVELEYPINVMNLNAADGQYQICTGPVLLPDLATWDGSDVHRVFVAHAAFSRRDRVEFILRRPVQAAPEERAWLDAPRGRDRLELLDPNNPPPSYPPERAQPLVYNETWDLAAHNAVLRAD
;
A
#
# COMPACT_ATOMS: atom_id res chain seq x y z
N MET A 1 17.32 -8.61 -6.31
CA MET A 1 16.27 -8.48 -5.29
C MET A 1 16.26 -7.08 -4.69
N ILE A 2 15.10 -6.45 -4.56
CA ILE A 2 14.91 -5.12 -3.95
C ILE A 2 15.13 -5.19 -2.44
N ASN A 3 15.87 -4.21 -1.91
CA ASN A 3 16.01 -3.97 -0.48
C ASN A 3 14.91 -2.99 -0.04
N PHE A 4 13.70 -3.53 0.20
CA PHE A 4 12.52 -2.75 0.59
C PHE A 4 12.73 -1.87 1.83
N PRO A 5 13.34 -2.35 2.94
CA PRO A 5 13.60 -1.52 4.11
C PRO A 5 14.53 -0.32 3.86
N ARG A 6 15.35 -0.38 2.81
CA ARG A 6 16.27 0.70 2.41
C ARG A 6 15.82 1.47 1.18
N SER A 7 14.74 1.05 0.53
CA SER A 7 14.09 1.80 -0.55
C SER A 7 13.06 2.75 0.05
N SER A 8 12.88 3.92 -0.53
CA SER A 8 11.96 4.91 0.02
C SER A 8 11.37 5.84 -1.03
N PHE A 9 10.19 6.35 -0.69
CA PHE A 9 9.63 7.54 -1.32
C PHE A 9 9.76 8.70 -0.34
N THR A 10 10.30 9.82 -0.81
CA THR A 10 10.41 11.06 -0.03
C THR A 10 9.73 12.18 -0.81
N TRP A 11 9.00 13.06 -0.12
CA TRP A 11 8.41 14.24 -0.76
C TRP A 11 8.54 15.49 0.08
N LYS A 12 8.45 16.62 -0.60
CA LYS A 12 8.32 17.97 -0.06
C LYS A 12 6.89 18.46 -0.30
N ALA A 13 6.16 18.75 0.77
CA ALA A 13 4.77 19.23 0.66
C ALA A 13 4.72 20.66 0.09
N HIS A 14 3.57 21.05 -0.47
CA HIS A 14 3.26 22.48 -0.73
C HIS A 14 3.19 23.26 0.59
N PRO A 15 3.41 24.60 0.59
CA PRO A 15 3.31 25.39 1.80
C PRO A 15 1.91 25.23 2.41
N TRP A 16 1.87 24.97 3.72
CA TRP A 16 0.62 24.70 4.40
C TRP A 16 -0.32 25.91 4.33
N LYS A 17 -1.58 25.67 3.97
CA LYS A 17 -2.60 26.71 3.85
C LYS A 17 -3.71 26.45 4.87
N PRO A 18 -4.31 27.51 5.44
CA PRO A 18 -5.51 27.35 6.24
C PRO A 18 -6.62 26.73 5.39
N ASP A 19 -7.37 25.78 5.96
CA ASP A 19 -8.63 25.35 5.40
C ASP A 19 -9.74 26.34 5.79
N PRO A 20 -10.72 26.59 4.91
CA PRO A 20 -11.80 27.53 5.21
C PRO A 20 -12.75 27.06 6.33
N TYR A 21 -12.78 25.77 6.66
CA TYR A 21 -13.75 25.19 7.59
C TYR A 21 -13.10 24.52 8.79
N TYR A 22 -11.98 23.83 8.62
CA TYR A 22 -11.40 22.98 9.68
C TYR A 22 -10.17 23.61 10.34
N LYS A 23 -10.00 23.37 11.64
CA LYS A 23 -8.81 23.81 12.41
C LYS A 23 -7.58 22.94 12.13
N TRP A 24 -7.78 21.63 11.99
CA TRP A 24 -6.69 20.65 11.83
C TRP A 24 -6.81 19.80 10.55
N PRO A 25 -7.16 20.41 9.39
CA PRO A 25 -7.32 19.71 8.12
C PRO A 25 -6.02 18.99 7.78
N GLY A 26 -6.09 17.78 7.22
CA GLY A 26 -4.90 17.00 6.82
C GLY A 26 -3.97 16.56 7.96
N GLY A 27 -4.22 16.95 9.22
CA GLY A 27 -3.44 16.56 10.39
C GLY A 27 -2.16 17.37 10.64
N PHE A 28 -1.75 18.30 9.77
CA PHE A 28 -0.55 19.10 10.05
C PHE A 28 -0.84 20.19 11.10
N VAL A 29 -0.04 20.24 12.17
CA VAL A 29 -0.25 21.19 13.29
C VAL A 29 0.82 22.28 13.37
N GLY A 30 1.62 22.46 12.32
CA GLY A 30 2.56 23.57 12.21
C GLY A 30 1.90 24.89 11.79
N GLU A 31 2.74 25.89 11.54
CA GLU A 31 2.28 27.24 11.15
C GLU A 31 1.94 27.30 9.65
N HIS A 32 1.03 28.19 9.27
CA HIS A 32 0.74 28.45 7.87
C HIS A 32 1.99 28.92 7.11
N GLY A 33 2.15 28.44 5.88
CA GLY A 33 3.30 28.69 5.04
C GLY A 33 4.49 27.75 5.30
N GLN A 34 4.49 26.98 6.39
CA GLN A 34 5.53 25.98 6.62
C GLN A 34 5.45 24.86 5.58
N VAL A 35 6.62 24.31 5.27
CA VAL A 35 6.81 23.17 4.37
C VAL A 35 7.41 22.04 5.17
N TYR A 36 6.86 20.85 5.03
CA TYR A 36 7.38 19.65 5.68
C TYR A 36 7.84 18.62 4.65
N HIS A 37 8.73 17.75 5.09
CA HIS A 37 9.22 16.62 4.32
C HIS A 37 8.77 15.34 4.99
N VAL A 38 8.42 14.34 4.19
CA VAL A 38 8.05 13.02 4.68
C VAL A 38 8.80 11.97 3.88
N ARG A 39 9.20 10.90 4.57
CA ARG A 39 9.80 9.71 3.98
C ARG A 39 9.07 8.49 4.52
N PHE A 40 8.73 7.54 3.65
CA PHE A 40 8.37 6.18 4.05
C PHE A 40 9.16 5.15 3.24
N THR A 41 9.33 3.96 3.80
CA THR A 41 9.93 2.80 3.11
C THR A 41 8.92 2.11 2.20
N LEU A 42 9.39 1.31 1.26
CA LEU A 42 8.52 0.58 0.35
C LEU A 42 8.21 -0.83 0.89
N GLU A 43 7.06 -1.38 0.52
CA GLU A 43 6.60 -2.71 0.95
C GLU A 43 6.35 -3.66 -0.23
N ALA A 44 6.14 -3.15 -1.44
CA ALA A 44 5.99 -3.99 -2.62
C ALA A 44 6.28 -3.18 -3.90
N ARG A 45 6.61 -3.91 -4.97
CA ARG A 45 6.71 -3.43 -6.34
C ARG A 45 5.82 -4.28 -7.24
N CYS A 46 5.20 -3.63 -8.22
CA CYS A 46 4.46 -4.26 -9.30
C CYS A 46 5.02 -3.74 -10.63
N VAL A 47 5.29 -4.63 -11.57
CA VAL A 47 5.67 -4.31 -12.94
C VAL A 47 4.64 -4.89 -13.88
N LEU A 48 4.14 -4.07 -14.81
CA LEU A 48 3.25 -4.50 -15.88
C LEU A 48 4.08 -4.68 -17.15
N ARG A 49 3.86 -5.78 -17.88
CA ARG A 49 4.52 -6.00 -19.18
C ARG A 49 3.52 -6.42 -20.25
N ASP A 50 3.81 -6.06 -21.49
CA ASP A 50 3.09 -6.61 -22.64
C ASP A 50 3.54 -8.06 -22.95
N SER A 51 2.90 -8.68 -23.94
CA SER A 51 3.22 -10.03 -24.38
C SER A 51 4.62 -10.19 -25.00
N GLY A 52 5.26 -9.08 -25.39
CA GLY A 52 6.64 -9.03 -25.87
C GLY A 52 7.66 -8.85 -24.75
N GLY A 53 7.22 -8.68 -23.50
CA GLY A 53 8.06 -8.43 -22.34
C GLY A 53 8.49 -6.96 -22.17
N ALA A 54 7.90 -6.02 -22.92
CA ALA A 54 8.17 -4.60 -22.74
C ALA A 54 7.48 -4.10 -21.46
N GLU A 55 8.20 -3.35 -20.64
CA GLU A 55 7.64 -2.72 -19.44
C GLU A 55 6.66 -1.61 -19.81
N LEU A 56 5.42 -1.75 -19.32
CA LEU A 56 4.32 -0.82 -19.55
C LEU A 56 4.20 0.19 -18.39
N ALA A 57 4.33 -0.28 -17.16
CA ALA A 57 4.27 0.54 -15.96
C ALA A 57 4.96 -0.13 -14.77
N GLU A 58 5.39 0.69 -13.82
CA GLU A 58 6.00 0.27 -12.58
C GLU A 58 5.35 1.03 -11.41
N LEU A 59 4.82 0.26 -10.46
CA LEU A 59 4.10 0.75 -9.30
C LEU A 59 4.71 0.23 -8.01
N PHE A 60 4.54 0.98 -6.93
CA PHE A 60 5.08 0.69 -5.62
C PHE A 60 4.05 0.92 -4.53
N LEU A 61 4.19 0.18 -3.42
CA LEU A 61 3.39 0.35 -2.21
C LEU A 61 4.29 0.92 -1.12
N GLY A 62 3.88 2.04 -0.54
CA GLY A 62 4.53 2.62 0.63
C GLY A 62 4.09 1.98 1.93
N ALA A 63 5.01 1.96 2.90
CA ALA A 63 4.74 1.57 4.27
C ALA A 63 3.61 2.42 4.89
N PRO A 64 2.75 1.82 5.71
CA PRO A 64 1.62 2.52 6.30
C PRO A 64 2.09 3.49 7.39
N CYS A 65 1.30 4.54 7.55
CA CYS A 65 1.26 5.39 8.72
C CYS A 65 -0.10 5.22 9.41
N ARG A 66 -0.15 5.39 10.73
CA ARG A 66 -1.42 5.57 11.44
C ARG A 66 -1.71 7.05 11.48
N SER A 67 -2.95 7.45 11.16
CA SER A 67 -3.31 8.86 11.06
C SER A 67 -2.88 9.63 12.30
N GLU A 68 -1.86 10.47 12.13
CA GLU A 68 -1.24 11.25 13.17
C GLU A 68 -1.35 12.75 12.85
N TYR A 69 -1.13 13.56 13.88
CA TYR A 69 -0.91 14.99 13.76
C TYR A 69 0.55 15.23 13.41
N THR A 70 0.81 15.56 12.16
CA THR A 70 2.15 15.75 11.61
C THR A 70 2.87 16.90 12.33
N ILE A 71 4.08 16.64 12.84
CA ILE A 71 4.92 17.58 13.60
C ILE A 71 4.35 17.96 14.99
N ALA A 72 3.39 17.20 15.53
CA ALA A 72 2.97 17.38 16.92
C ALA A 72 4.06 16.93 17.91
N SER A 73 4.24 17.66 19.01
CA SER A 73 5.15 17.29 20.11
C SER A 73 4.55 16.25 21.07
N GLU A 74 3.22 16.21 21.17
CA GLU A 74 2.46 15.31 22.03
C GLU A 74 1.04 15.11 21.47
N ASN A 75 0.37 14.04 21.91
CA ASN A 75 -0.93 13.61 21.40
C ASN A 75 -0.91 13.41 19.88
N LEU A 76 0.05 12.61 19.41
CA LEU A 76 0.36 12.44 17.99
C LEU A 76 -0.80 11.77 17.24
N PHE A 77 -1.42 10.73 17.79
CA PHE A 77 -2.44 10.00 17.03
C PHE A 77 -3.78 10.72 17.00
N GLN A 78 -4.38 10.79 15.82
CA GLN A 78 -5.76 11.21 15.64
C GLN A 78 -6.65 10.09 16.17
N ILE A 79 -7.59 10.38 17.06
CA ILE A 79 -8.65 9.43 17.43
C ILE A 79 -9.97 10.04 16.99
N PRO A 80 -10.71 9.39 16.08
CA PRO A 80 -10.46 8.07 15.49
C PRO A 80 -9.27 8.04 14.51
N SER A 81 -8.48 6.96 14.55
CA SER A 81 -7.30 6.79 13.68
C SER A 81 -7.65 5.90 12.50
N GLY A 82 -7.19 6.29 11.31
CA GLY A 82 -7.14 5.41 10.15
C GLY A 82 -5.74 4.88 9.88
N GLU A 83 -5.63 4.02 8.88
CA GLU A 83 -4.37 3.82 8.18
C GLU A 83 -4.29 4.78 7.00
N TRP A 84 -3.18 5.53 6.92
CA TRP A 84 -2.78 6.21 5.70
C TRP A 84 -1.68 5.41 5.02
N ARG A 85 -1.79 5.22 3.71
CA ARG A 85 -0.72 4.68 2.88
C ARG A 85 -0.90 5.17 1.46
N MET A 86 0.16 5.01 0.67
CA MET A 86 0.17 5.45 -0.73
C MET A 86 0.66 4.32 -1.63
N ALA A 87 -0.08 4.09 -2.71
CA ALA A 87 0.45 3.44 -3.89
C ALA A 87 0.84 4.52 -4.91
N PHE A 88 1.92 4.31 -5.65
CA PHE A 88 2.42 5.30 -6.60
C PHE A 88 3.16 4.63 -7.76
N SER A 89 3.05 5.22 -8.95
CA SER A 89 3.91 4.92 -10.09
C SER A 89 5.09 5.89 -10.12
N ARG A 90 5.87 5.90 -11.21
CA ARG A 90 6.94 6.90 -11.40
C ARG A 90 6.42 8.34 -11.51
N SER A 91 5.16 8.54 -11.87
CA SER A 91 4.59 9.86 -12.15
C SER A 91 3.24 10.13 -11.48
N SER A 92 2.56 9.09 -10.95
CA SER A 92 1.21 9.22 -10.45
C SER A 92 0.96 8.50 -9.12
N ILE A 93 -0.18 8.80 -8.52
CA ILE A 93 -0.73 8.20 -7.29
C ILE A 93 -2.09 7.57 -7.65
N PRO A 94 -2.17 6.27 -7.96
CA PRO A 94 -3.45 5.59 -8.10
C PRO A 94 -4.24 5.60 -6.80
N ALA A 95 -5.56 5.53 -6.91
CA ALA A 95 -6.43 5.35 -5.76
C ALA A 95 -6.30 3.93 -5.20
N ILE A 96 -6.29 3.79 -3.88
CA ILE A 96 -6.46 2.48 -3.25
C ILE A 96 -7.95 2.19 -3.15
N ALA A 97 -8.38 1.06 -3.70
CA ALA A 97 -9.78 0.65 -3.77
C ALA A 97 -10.47 0.69 -2.39
N GLN A 98 -11.67 1.24 -2.36
CA GLN A 98 -12.53 1.25 -1.16
C GLN A 98 -13.70 0.26 -1.29
N ARG A 99 -13.88 -0.36 -2.47
CA ARG A 99 -14.95 -1.30 -2.78
C ARG A 99 -14.42 -2.68 -3.17
N PRO A 100 -15.28 -3.72 -3.20
CA PRO A 100 -14.93 -5.02 -3.76
C PRO A 100 -14.34 -4.90 -5.17
N SER A 101 -13.47 -5.82 -5.58
CA SER A 101 -12.78 -5.70 -6.88
C SER A 101 -13.72 -5.72 -8.08
N THR A 102 -14.87 -6.37 -7.93
CA THR A 102 -15.92 -6.48 -8.94
C THR A 102 -16.77 -5.22 -9.08
N GLU A 103 -16.62 -4.26 -8.17
CA GLU A 103 -17.36 -3.00 -8.21
C GLU A 103 -16.50 -1.87 -8.79
N PRO A 104 -17.04 -1.09 -9.75
CA PRO A 104 -16.32 0.06 -10.27
C PRO A 104 -16.28 1.20 -9.24
N GLU A 105 -15.18 1.93 -9.26
CA GLU A 105 -15.02 3.20 -8.56
C GLU A 105 -14.62 4.26 -9.58
N ALA A 106 -15.33 5.40 -9.59
CA ALA A 106 -14.99 6.52 -10.46
C ALA A 106 -13.78 7.26 -9.89
N VAL A 107 -12.58 6.71 -10.12
CA VAL A 107 -11.31 7.22 -9.61
C VAL A 107 -10.34 7.50 -10.75
N ARG A 108 -9.41 8.43 -10.50
CA ARG A 108 -8.33 8.76 -11.42
C ARG A 108 -7.03 8.90 -10.64
N ALA A 109 -5.94 8.38 -11.19
CA ALA A 109 -4.62 8.60 -10.62
C ALA A 109 -4.31 10.10 -10.58
N ARG A 110 -3.70 10.56 -9.49
CA ARG A 110 -3.26 11.94 -9.34
C ARG A 110 -1.81 12.09 -9.78
N SER A 111 -1.45 13.20 -10.41
CA SER A 111 -0.05 13.52 -10.70
C SER A 111 0.76 13.71 -9.40
N LEU A 112 1.94 13.09 -9.33
CA LEU A 112 2.90 13.33 -8.24
C LEU A 112 3.42 14.77 -8.26
N ALA A 113 3.64 15.34 -9.44
CA ALA A 113 4.10 16.72 -9.63
C ALA A 113 3.05 17.76 -9.18
N ASP A 114 1.76 17.41 -9.27
CA ASP A 114 0.70 18.28 -8.73
C ASP A 114 0.57 18.11 -7.21
N ALA A 115 0.73 16.87 -6.72
CA ALA A 115 0.56 16.54 -5.31
C ALA A 115 1.67 17.14 -4.42
N TYR A 116 2.89 17.27 -4.92
CA TYR A 116 4.07 17.64 -4.14
C TYR A 116 4.90 18.72 -4.84
N GLN A 117 5.63 19.55 -4.08
CA GLN A 117 6.60 20.50 -4.67
C GLN A 117 7.76 19.76 -5.32
N ASP A 118 8.19 18.66 -4.70
CA ASP A 118 9.30 17.83 -5.13
C ASP A 118 9.15 16.44 -4.50
N TYR A 119 9.71 15.43 -5.14
CA TYR A 119 9.75 14.07 -4.63
C TYR A 119 10.93 13.26 -5.16
N THR A 120 11.32 12.24 -4.42
CA THR A 120 12.40 11.32 -4.79
C THR A 120 11.95 9.89 -4.54
N ILE A 121 12.15 9.04 -5.55
CA ILE A 121 11.94 7.60 -5.48
C ILE A 121 13.32 6.94 -5.46
N ASP A 122 13.77 6.51 -4.28
CA ASP A 122 15.05 5.82 -4.09
C ASP A 122 14.79 4.31 -3.99
N ILE A 123 15.14 3.56 -5.05
CA ILE A 123 15.03 2.11 -5.08
C ILE A 123 16.41 1.51 -4.88
N ARG A 124 16.58 0.73 -3.82
CA ARG A 124 17.84 0.05 -3.52
C ARG A 124 17.67 -1.44 -3.71
N SER A 125 18.73 -2.08 -4.19
CA SER A 125 18.77 -3.52 -4.40
C SER A 125 19.93 -4.13 -3.64
N TYR A 126 19.81 -5.40 -3.28
CA TYR A 126 20.96 -6.18 -2.85
C TYR A 126 21.91 -6.40 -4.05
N PRO A 127 23.24 -6.40 -3.84
CA PRO A 127 24.21 -6.54 -4.92
C PRO A 127 24.07 -7.85 -5.70
N ALA A 128 23.74 -8.92 -4.98
CA ALA A 128 23.46 -10.24 -5.51
C ALA A 128 22.21 -10.82 -4.85
N SER A 129 21.55 -11.72 -5.56
CA SER A 129 20.42 -12.48 -5.04
C SER A 129 20.23 -13.75 -5.84
N GLU A 130 19.91 -14.84 -5.17
CA GLU A 130 19.60 -16.12 -5.80
C GLU A 130 18.12 -16.50 -5.63
N ALA A 131 17.59 -17.25 -6.60
CA ALA A 131 16.28 -17.88 -6.47
C ALA A 131 16.44 -19.25 -5.79
N LEU A 132 15.70 -19.46 -4.71
CA LEU A 132 15.69 -20.71 -3.98
C LEU A 132 14.65 -21.65 -4.60
N GLU A 133 15.16 -22.77 -5.14
CA GLU A 133 14.34 -23.72 -5.89
C GLU A 133 13.67 -24.77 -5.00
N GLU A 134 14.41 -25.25 -4.01
CA GLU A 134 14.04 -26.38 -3.18
C GLU A 134 13.55 -25.94 -1.80
N ALA A 135 12.57 -26.66 -1.25
CA ALA A 135 12.00 -26.38 0.07
C ALA A 135 13.06 -26.38 1.17
N ASP A 136 14.05 -27.28 1.10
CA ASP A 136 15.15 -27.35 2.07
C ASP A 136 16.03 -26.09 2.04
N ALA A 137 16.27 -25.52 0.85
CA ALA A 137 17.04 -24.28 0.71
C ALA A 137 16.26 -23.08 1.27
N ILE A 138 14.95 -23.03 1.01
CA ILE A 138 14.04 -22.02 1.58
C ILE A 138 14.03 -22.12 3.11
N ALA A 139 13.89 -23.33 3.65
CA ALA A 139 13.90 -23.56 5.09
C ALA A 139 15.25 -23.17 5.72
N ALA A 140 16.37 -23.59 5.13
CA ALA A 140 17.71 -23.25 5.62
C ALA A 140 17.93 -21.73 5.65
N SER A 141 17.56 -21.03 4.59
CA SER A 141 17.67 -19.58 4.50
C SER A 141 16.75 -18.85 5.50
N THR A 142 15.55 -19.37 5.74
CA THR A 142 14.63 -18.84 6.75
C THR A 142 15.20 -19.00 8.16
N PHE A 143 15.77 -20.17 8.50
CA PHE A 143 16.39 -20.40 9.80
C PHE A 143 17.67 -19.58 10.01
N ALA A 144 18.39 -19.25 8.94
CA ALA A 144 19.53 -18.35 8.99
C ALA A 144 19.13 -16.89 9.24
N GLY A 145 17.84 -16.54 9.05
CA GLY A 145 17.36 -15.17 9.17
C GLY A 145 17.79 -14.29 8.00
N ASP A 146 18.04 -14.89 6.83
CA ASP A 146 18.43 -14.13 5.64
C ASP A 146 17.31 -13.21 5.17
N ALA A 147 17.68 -12.11 4.50
CA ALA A 147 16.71 -11.28 3.82
C ALA A 147 16.14 -12.03 2.61
N GLN A 148 14.81 -12.17 2.57
CA GLN A 148 14.10 -12.85 1.49
C GLN A 148 12.97 -11.99 0.92
N ASN A 149 12.79 -12.06 -0.40
CA ASN A 149 11.61 -11.55 -1.10
C ASN A 149 10.89 -12.71 -1.79
N ALA A 150 9.60 -12.58 -1.98
CA ALA A 150 8.86 -13.38 -2.93
C ALA A 150 8.72 -12.60 -4.24
N ARG A 151 8.74 -13.32 -5.35
CA ARG A 151 8.35 -12.81 -6.66
C ARG A 151 7.21 -13.66 -7.20
N SER A 152 6.09 -13.05 -7.55
CA SER A 152 4.93 -13.71 -8.13
C SER A 152 4.62 -13.11 -9.49
N VAL A 153 4.57 -13.92 -10.54
CA VAL A 153 4.24 -13.49 -11.90
C VAL A 153 2.96 -14.17 -12.36
N TYR A 154 1.96 -13.40 -12.80
CA TYR A 154 0.73 -13.95 -13.38
C TYR A 154 0.33 -13.19 -14.65
N GLN A 155 -0.53 -13.80 -15.45
CA GLN A 155 -1.07 -13.22 -16.68
C GLN A 155 -2.52 -12.82 -16.48
N ASP A 156 -2.87 -11.58 -16.80
CA ASP A 156 -4.27 -11.17 -16.85
C ASP A 156 -4.88 -11.57 -18.19
N ALA A 157 -5.86 -12.47 -18.16
CA ALA A 157 -6.44 -13.04 -19.38
C ALA A 157 -7.23 -12.01 -20.22
N ALA A 158 -7.78 -10.97 -19.59
CA ALA A 158 -8.62 -9.98 -20.27
C ALA A 158 -7.79 -8.98 -21.09
N SER A 159 -6.70 -8.49 -20.50
CA SER A 159 -5.80 -7.52 -21.14
C SER A 159 -4.61 -8.15 -21.86
N GLY A 160 -4.24 -9.38 -21.50
CA GLY A 160 -3.00 -10.03 -21.96
C GLY A 160 -1.73 -9.41 -21.34
N ILE A 161 -1.87 -8.62 -20.27
CA ILE A 161 -0.77 -7.99 -19.55
C ILE A 161 -0.21 -8.98 -18.52
N GLU A 162 1.11 -9.10 -18.50
CA GLU A 162 1.82 -9.80 -17.44
C GLU A 162 1.97 -8.87 -16.22
N VAL A 163 1.69 -9.40 -15.04
CA VAL A 163 1.89 -8.72 -13.76
C VAL A 163 2.97 -9.44 -12.98
N GLU A 164 4.07 -8.76 -12.70
CA GLU A 164 5.13 -9.23 -11.80
C GLU A 164 5.09 -8.44 -10.49
N LEU A 165 4.95 -9.13 -9.37
CA LEU A 165 5.04 -8.57 -8.04
C LEU A 165 6.34 -9.00 -7.37
N GLU A 166 7.03 -8.08 -6.70
CA GLU A 166 8.12 -8.39 -5.77
C GLU A 166 7.80 -7.77 -4.41
N TYR A 167 7.96 -8.53 -3.33
CA TYR A 167 7.61 -8.11 -1.97
C TYR A 167 8.40 -8.90 -0.91
N PRO A 168 8.71 -8.31 0.26
CA PRO A 168 9.47 -8.99 1.30
C PRO A 168 8.65 -10.11 1.94
N ILE A 169 9.33 -11.21 2.28
CA ILE A 169 8.75 -12.30 3.05
C ILE A 169 8.89 -11.95 4.53
N ASN A 170 7.78 -11.53 5.13
CA ASN A 170 7.73 -11.20 6.56
C ASN A 170 7.30 -12.38 7.42
N VAL A 171 6.61 -13.37 6.83
CA VAL A 171 6.12 -14.57 7.51
C VAL A 171 6.27 -15.77 6.59
N MET A 172 6.94 -16.79 7.12
CA MET A 172 7.16 -18.10 6.50
C MET A 172 6.77 -19.18 7.51
N ASN A 173 5.79 -20.01 7.18
CA ASN A 173 5.49 -21.22 7.94
C ASN A 173 6.29 -22.38 7.34
N LEU A 174 6.95 -23.17 8.18
CA LEU A 174 7.79 -24.29 7.76
C LEU A 174 7.36 -25.57 8.47
N ASN A 175 7.28 -26.64 7.69
CA ASN A 175 7.34 -28.01 8.19
C ASN A 175 8.52 -28.69 7.48
N ALA A 176 9.72 -28.46 8.04
CA ALA A 176 10.98 -28.88 7.43
C ALA A 176 11.13 -30.41 7.35
N ALA A 177 10.53 -31.16 8.28
CA ALA A 177 10.59 -32.62 8.27
C ALA A 177 9.91 -33.22 7.02
N ASP A 178 8.87 -32.56 6.52
CA ASP A 178 8.12 -32.99 5.33
C ASP A 178 8.44 -32.15 4.09
N GLY A 179 9.46 -31.29 4.13
CA GLY A 179 9.85 -30.43 3.00
C GLY A 179 8.77 -29.44 2.58
N GLN A 180 7.98 -28.92 3.53
CA GLN A 180 6.86 -28.02 3.24
C GLN A 180 7.16 -26.60 3.71
N TYR A 181 6.73 -25.62 2.91
CA TYR A 181 6.74 -24.21 3.27
C TYR A 181 5.43 -23.55 2.87
N GLN A 182 5.13 -22.44 3.53
CA GLN A 182 4.03 -21.56 3.14
C GLN A 182 4.43 -20.12 3.45
N ILE A 183 4.43 -19.29 2.40
CA ILE A 183 4.53 -17.85 2.55
C ILE A 183 3.13 -17.32 2.82
N CYS A 184 3.00 -16.41 3.77
CA CYS A 184 1.76 -15.68 4.06
C CYS A 184 2.12 -14.26 4.47
N THR A 185 2.45 -13.42 3.49
CA THR A 185 3.04 -12.11 3.73
C THR A 185 2.21 -11.01 3.10
N GLY A 186 2.49 -9.79 3.52
CA GLY A 186 1.88 -8.60 3.00
C GLY A 186 2.36 -7.40 3.78
N PRO A 187 1.90 -6.21 3.40
CA PRO A 187 0.96 -5.98 2.31
C PRO A 187 1.64 -5.97 0.92
N VAL A 188 0.90 -6.35 -0.11
CA VAL A 188 1.27 -6.23 -1.53
C VAL A 188 0.29 -5.30 -2.26
N LEU A 189 0.69 -4.78 -3.42
CA LEU A 189 -0.23 -4.07 -4.32
C LEU A 189 -0.63 -4.97 -5.50
N LEU A 190 -1.88 -4.86 -5.93
CA LEU A 190 -2.38 -5.48 -7.15
C LEU A 190 -2.96 -4.39 -8.06
N PRO A 191 -2.57 -4.33 -9.34
CA PRO A 191 -3.13 -3.37 -10.28
C PRO A 191 -4.59 -3.72 -10.60
N ASP A 192 -5.47 -2.72 -10.63
CA ASP A 192 -6.78 -2.90 -11.25
C ASP A 192 -6.69 -2.60 -12.75
N LEU A 193 -6.47 -3.65 -13.55
CA LEU A 193 -6.30 -3.53 -15.00
C LEU A 193 -7.57 -3.08 -15.72
N ALA A 194 -8.75 -3.10 -15.08
CA ALA A 194 -9.94 -2.46 -15.63
C ALA A 194 -9.82 -0.91 -15.65
N THR A 195 -8.87 -0.36 -14.90
CA THR A 195 -8.57 1.08 -14.85
C THR A 195 -7.27 1.46 -15.55
N TRP A 196 -6.68 0.53 -16.31
CA TRP A 196 -5.54 0.80 -17.17
C TRP A 196 -5.98 1.64 -18.38
N ASP A 197 -5.34 2.80 -18.57
CA ASP A 197 -5.67 3.73 -19.67
C ASP A 197 -4.69 3.65 -20.86
N GLY A 198 -3.74 2.71 -20.82
CA GLY A 198 -2.64 2.60 -21.78
C GLY A 198 -1.35 3.28 -21.32
N SER A 199 -1.39 4.07 -20.25
CA SER A 199 -0.23 4.77 -19.70
C SER A 199 -0.02 4.55 -18.21
N ASP A 200 -1.11 4.51 -17.43
CA ASP A 200 -1.05 4.24 -16.00
C ASP A 200 -2.29 3.48 -15.52
N VAL A 201 -2.19 2.92 -14.33
CA VAL A 201 -3.31 2.32 -13.61
C VAL A 201 -3.93 3.39 -12.71
N HIS A 202 -5.26 3.52 -12.69
CA HIS A 202 -5.90 4.54 -11.84
C HIS A 202 -6.36 4.03 -10.48
N ARG A 203 -6.50 2.71 -10.31
CA ARG A 203 -6.87 2.07 -9.05
C ARG A 203 -6.00 0.86 -8.76
N VAL A 204 -5.65 0.66 -7.49
CA VAL A 204 -4.97 -0.56 -7.03
C VAL A 204 -5.69 -1.16 -5.84
N PHE A 205 -5.50 -2.45 -5.64
CA PHE A 205 -5.90 -3.16 -4.43
C PHE A 205 -4.69 -3.32 -3.51
N VAL A 206 -4.94 -3.31 -2.21
CA VAL A 206 -3.95 -3.75 -1.21
C VAL A 206 -4.36 -5.12 -0.75
N ALA A 207 -3.43 -6.06 -0.76
CA ALA A 207 -3.69 -7.45 -0.43
C ALA A 207 -2.58 -8.05 0.43
N HIS A 208 -2.80 -9.27 0.91
CA HIS A 208 -1.74 -10.16 1.38
C HIS A 208 -1.65 -11.33 0.40
N ALA A 209 -0.44 -11.85 0.20
CA ALA A 209 -0.16 -12.97 -0.69
C ALA A 209 0.15 -14.23 0.12
N ALA A 210 -0.35 -15.37 -0.35
CA ALA A 210 -0.06 -16.68 0.21
C ALA A 210 0.22 -17.70 -0.89
N PHE A 211 1.28 -18.51 -0.71
CA PHE A 211 1.54 -19.68 -1.55
C PHE A 211 2.44 -20.70 -0.85
N SER A 212 2.22 -21.96 -1.19
CA SER A 212 3.07 -23.12 -0.82
C SER A 212 3.62 -23.84 -2.04
N ARG A 213 3.26 -23.37 -3.25
CA ARG A 213 3.62 -23.97 -4.53
C ARG A 213 3.99 -22.88 -5.51
N ARG A 214 4.75 -23.26 -6.53
CA ARG A 214 5.33 -22.34 -7.50
C ARG A 214 4.40 -21.95 -8.64
N ASP A 215 3.37 -22.76 -8.87
CA ASP A 215 2.42 -22.65 -9.97
C ASP A 215 1.15 -21.87 -9.61
N ARG A 216 0.99 -21.46 -8.34
CA ARG A 216 -0.26 -20.90 -7.83
C ARG A 216 -0.03 -19.93 -6.69
N VAL A 217 -0.71 -18.79 -6.71
CA VAL A 217 -0.70 -17.79 -5.63
C VAL A 217 -2.13 -17.39 -5.28
N GLU A 218 -2.39 -17.23 -4.00
CA GLU A 218 -3.62 -16.65 -3.48
C GLU A 218 -3.34 -15.25 -2.95
N PHE A 219 -4.22 -14.31 -3.27
CA PHE A 219 -4.24 -12.98 -2.67
C PHE A 219 -5.51 -12.81 -1.87
N ILE A 220 -5.43 -12.22 -0.68
CA ILE A 220 -6.60 -11.78 0.07
C ILE A 220 -6.62 -10.25 0.15
N LEU A 221 -7.65 -9.66 -0.45
CA LEU A 221 -7.78 -8.22 -0.65
C LEU A 221 -8.34 -7.55 0.59
N ARG A 222 -7.82 -6.35 0.86
CA ARG A 222 -8.20 -5.49 1.96
C ARG A 222 -9.13 -4.38 1.50
N ARG A 223 -10.16 -4.09 2.28
CA ARG A 223 -11.04 -2.92 2.06
C ARG A 223 -11.63 -2.39 3.36
N PRO A 224 -12.16 -1.16 3.39
CA PRO A 224 -13.00 -0.70 4.49
C PRO A 224 -14.34 -1.46 4.54
N VAL A 225 -14.90 -1.56 5.74
CA VAL A 225 -16.29 -1.98 5.99
C VAL A 225 -16.97 -0.99 6.91
N GLN A 226 -18.25 -0.70 6.64
CA GLN A 226 -19.07 0.09 7.54
C GLN A 226 -19.27 -0.67 8.85
N ALA A 227 -18.89 -0.05 9.97
CA ALA A 227 -19.21 -0.59 11.28
C ALA A 227 -20.70 -0.46 11.59
N ALA A 228 -21.22 -1.37 12.44
CA ALA A 228 -22.59 -1.30 12.93
C ALA A 228 -22.81 0.02 13.72
N PRO A 229 -24.01 0.63 13.68
CA PRO A 229 -24.28 1.91 14.34
C PRO A 229 -23.87 1.98 15.82
N GLU A 230 -24.06 0.89 16.56
CA GLU A 230 -23.69 0.76 17.97
C GLU A 230 -22.17 0.82 18.19
N GLU A 231 -21.38 0.22 17.30
CA GLU A 231 -19.91 0.28 17.34
C GLU A 231 -19.42 1.67 16.93
N ARG A 232 -20.10 2.31 15.99
CA ARG A 232 -19.77 3.67 15.53
C ARG A 232 -19.83 4.70 16.65
N ALA A 233 -20.72 4.55 17.63
CA ALA A 233 -20.76 5.45 18.79
C ALA A 233 -19.42 5.50 19.54
N TRP A 234 -18.70 4.38 19.63
CA TRP A 234 -17.39 4.29 20.26
C TRP A 234 -16.24 4.54 19.27
N LEU A 235 -16.34 4.02 18.05
CA LEU A 235 -15.32 4.15 17.00
C LEU A 235 -15.17 5.58 16.53
N ASP A 236 -16.28 6.32 16.34
CA ASP A 236 -16.28 7.67 15.78
C ASP A 236 -16.02 8.75 16.84
N ALA A 237 -16.03 8.39 18.13
CA ALA A 237 -15.85 9.32 19.24
C ALA A 237 -14.42 9.90 19.30
N PRO A 238 -14.26 11.23 19.16
CA PRO A 238 -12.95 11.86 19.25
C PRO A 238 -12.33 11.71 20.64
N ARG A 239 -11.00 11.53 20.69
CA ARG A 239 -10.23 11.55 21.94
C ARG A 239 -9.00 12.45 21.75
N GLY A 240 -9.00 13.59 22.42
CA GLY A 240 -8.01 14.65 22.19
C GLY A 240 -8.46 15.63 21.10
N ARG A 241 -7.52 16.11 20.28
CA ARG A 241 -7.85 16.97 19.13
C ARG A 241 -8.71 16.19 18.15
N ASP A 242 -9.76 16.82 17.62
CA ASP A 242 -10.55 16.27 16.51
C ASP A 242 -10.11 16.91 15.20
N ARG A 243 -9.68 16.08 14.24
CA ARG A 243 -9.31 16.56 12.89
C ARG A 243 -10.47 17.27 12.18
N LEU A 244 -11.69 16.94 12.57
CA LEU A 244 -12.93 17.50 12.01
C LEU A 244 -13.45 18.71 12.80
N GLU A 245 -12.67 19.21 13.77
CA GLU A 245 -13.04 20.41 14.52
C GLU A 245 -13.14 21.62 13.59
N LEU A 246 -14.31 22.26 13.60
CA LEU A 246 -14.60 23.43 12.77
C LEU A 246 -13.99 24.71 13.36
N LEU A 247 -13.59 25.63 12.48
CA LEU A 247 -13.21 27.01 12.82
C LEU A 247 -14.41 27.77 13.37
N ASP A 248 -15.55 27.72 12.67
CA ASP A 248 -16.85 28.25 13.09
C ASP A 248 -17.90 27.14 13.06
N PRO A 249 -18.39 26.67 14.22
CA PRO A 249 -19.45 25.67 14.30
C PRO A 249 -20.77 26.07 13.62
N ASN A 250 -21.00 27.37 13.39
CA ASN A 250 -22.22 27.86 12.73
C ASN A 250 -22.09 27.94 11.20
N ASN A 251 -20.90 27.69 10.66
CA ASN A 251 -20.64 27.68 9.22
C ASN A 251 -19.94 26.38 8.79
N PRO A 252 -20.61 25.22 8.95
CA PRO A 252 -20.04 23.94 8.52
C PRO A 252 -20.02 23.82 6.99
N PRO A 253 -19.10 23.01 6.42
CA PRO A 253 -19.18 22.67 5.01
C PRO A 253 -20.42 21.80 4.72
N PRO A 254 -20.92 21.75 3.48
CA PRO A 254 -22.18 21.06 3.14
C PRO A 254 -22.25 19.57 3.50
N SER A 255 -21.10 18.89 3.61
CA SER A 255 -20.99 17.45 3.90
C SER A 255 -20.63 17.14 5.35
N TYR A 256 -20.83 18.09 6.27
CA TYR A 256 -20.49 17.90 7.69
C TYR A 256 -21.56 17.10 8.47
N PRO A 257 -21.17 16.17 9.35
CA PRO A 257 -19.80 15.69 9.55
C PRO A 257 -19.38 14.76 8.40
N PRO A 258 -18.14 14.87 7.90
CA PRO A 258 -17.65 13.92 6.92
C PRO A 258 -17.47 12.54 7.54
N GLU A 259 -17.43 11.52 6.68
CA GLU A 259 -17.21 10.15 7.10
C GLU A 259 -15.84 10.00 7.79
N ARG A 260 -15.82 9.25 8.90
CA ARG A 260 -14.59 8.90 9.60
C ARG A 260 -14.00 7.61 9.05
N ALA A 261 -12.73 7.36 9.39
CA ALA A 261 -12.02 6.18 8.95
C ALA A 261 -12.76 4.91 9.39
N GLN A 262 -13.03 4.02 8.43
CA GLN A 262 -13.70 2.76 8.67
C GLN A 262 -12.69 1.64 8.97
N PRO A 263 -13.08 0.61 9.75
CA PRO A 263 -12.28 -0.58 9.94
C PRO A 263 -11.90 -1.22 8.60
N LEU A 264 -10.63 -1.63 8.47
CA LEU A 264 -10.14 -2.39 7.32
C LEU A 264 -10.25 -3.88 7.63
N VAL A 265 -10.79 -4.64 6.68
CA VAL A 265 -10.90 -6.11 6.76
C VAL A 265 -10.39 -6.76 5.49
N TYR A 266 -10.15 -8.07 5.57
CA TYR A 266 -9.77 -8.93 4.46
C TYR A 266 -10.90 -9.92 4.21
N ASN A 267 -11.53 -9.88 3.04
CA ASN A 267 -12.78 -10.65 2.80
C ASN A 267 -12.99 -11.12 1.36
N GLU A 268 -12.05 -10.85 0.46
CA GLU A 268 -12.13 -11.25 -0.94
C GLU A 268 -10.80 -11.91 -1.33
N THR A 269 -10.86 -13.03 -2.04
CA THR A 269 -9.68 -13.79 -2.44
C THR A 269 -9.56 -13.85 -3.96
N TRP A 270 -8.36 -13.67 -4.47
CA TRP A 270 -7.98 -14.03 -5.84
C TRP A 270 -7.10 -15.25 -5.80
N ASP A 271 -7.40 -16.25 -6.62
CA ASP A 271 -6.64 -17.50 -6.71
C ASP A 271 -6.18 -17.66 -8.17
N LEU A 272 -4.88 -17.48 -8.40
CA LEU A 272 -4.30 -17.31 -9.72
C LEU A 272 -3.24 -18.36 -10.01
N ALA A 273 -3.25 -18.87 -11.24
CA ALA A 273 -2.08 -19.53 -11.81
C ALA A 273 -0.96 -18.49 -11.93
N ALA A 274 0.21 -18.83 -11.41
CA ALA A 274 1.34 -17.91 -11.33
C ALA A 274 2.67 -18.66 -11.38
N HIS A 275 3.76 -17.93 -11.59
CA HIS A 275 5.12 -18.39 -11.36
C HIS A 275 5.67 -17.68 -10.12
N ASN A 276 5.81 -18.42 -9.02
CA ASN A 276 6.33 -17.91 -7.75
C ASN A 276 7.78 -18.35 -7.53
N ALA A 277 8.60 -17.42 -7.03
CA ALA A 277 9.97 -17.68 -6.61
C ALA A 277 10.24 -17.06 -5.23
N VAL A 278 11.07 -17.73 -4.43
CA VAL A 278 11.68 -17.14 -3.23
C VAL A 278 13.07 -16.66 -3.61
N LEU A 279 13.34 -15.39 -3.39
CA LEU A 279 14.63 -14.76 -3.63
C LEU A 279 15.32 -14.58 -2.28
N ARG A 280 16.60 -14.92 -2.20
CA ARG A 280 17.47 -14.64 -1.04
C ARG A 280 18.49 -13.58 -1.42
N ALA A 281 18.78 -12.63 -0.55
CA ALA A 281 19.98 -11.81 -0.67
C ALA A 281 21.23 -12.67 -0.45
N ASP A 282 22.26 -12.51 -1.27
CA ASP A 282 23.59 -13.05 -0.98
C ASP A 282 24.42 -12.08 -0.11
#